data_AF-A0A1G7WRF2-F1
#
_entry.id   AF-A0A1G7WRF2-F1
#
_cell.length_a   1.000
_cell.length_b   1.000
_cell.length_c   1.000
_cell.angle_alpha   90.00
_cell.angle_beta   90.00
_cell.angle_gamma   90.00
#
_symmetry.space_group_name_H-M   'P 1'
#
loop_
_entity.id
_entity.type
_entity.pdbx_description
1 polymer ?
#
loop_
_entity_poly.entity_id
_entity_poly.type
_entity_poly.pdbx_seq_one_letter_code
_entity_poly.pdbx_strand_id
1 'polypeptide(L)'
;MAARREMLRTGELISDGEFRKRLHVSDRQFARMMSKGDIFSIEVDGMTCFPAFLAARELDLKRLHSICRLLVPAPPTCRLGYLSSRQVNIGGISPLEALRDERQYRLLRRMAAAYAAEWSRTSVTIYVGRHQNEPSDTEPTLTAIDEVDPRVNIWKRMVGALQSGGYIYPCGPYPRAPVATVFIARHPAGQAPASSEARIDVSVVDGIARAVIAIHKGPTYELDSIQVANEESIVDVVLRFAVAARKSESKSRYSFRGDAWAGEHGR
;
A
#
# COMPACT_ATOMS: atom_id res chain seq x y z
N MET A 1 14.20 2.53 25.48
CA MET A 1 14.44 1.14 25.98
C MET A 1 13.83 0.90 27.35
N ALA A 2 14.02 1.76 28.37
CA ALA A 2 13.43 1.58 29.70
C ALA A 2 11.89 1.34 29.69
N ALA A 3 11.14 2.12 28.90
CA ALA A 3 9.69 1.95 28.79
C ALA A 3 9.27 0.57 28.25
N ARG A 4 10.02 -0.05 27.33
CA ARG A 4 9.67 -1.37 26.77
C ARG A 4 9.97 -2.51 27.74
N ARG A 5 11.05 -2.38 28.51
CA ARG A 5 11.33 -3.30 29.63
C ARG A 5 10.23 -3.24 30.68
N GLU A 6 9.74 -2.04 30.96
CA GLU A 6 8.61 -1.86 31.86
C GLU A 6 7.35 -2.54 31.33
N MET A 7 7.01 -2.36 30.04
CA MET A 7 5.86 -3.06 29.44
C MET A 7 5.98 -4.59 29.50
N LEU A 8 7.20 -5.13 29.41
CA LEU A 8 7.43 -6.57 29.60
C LEU A 8 7.22 -6.99 31.06
N ARG A 9 7.65 -6.14 32.01
CA ARG A 9 7.47 -6.35 33.46
C ARG A 9 6.01 -6.25 33.90
N THR A 10 5.24 -5.33 33.31
CA THR A 10 3.80 -5.14 33.58
C THR A 10 2.92 -6.14 32.84
N GLY A 11 3.49 -6.90 31.89
CA GLY A 11 2.76 -7.90 31.10
C GLY A 11 1.98 -7.32 29.91
N GLU A 12 2.19 -6.04 29.59
CA GLU A 12 1.67 -5.42 28.36
C GLU A 12 2.33 -5.99 27.10
N LEU A 13 3.60 -6.39 27.23
CA LEU A 13 4.31 -7.24 26.27
C LEU A 13 4.51 -8.63 26.88
N ILE A 14 4.36 -9.68 26.07
CA ILE A 14 4.56 -11.07 26.46
C ILE A 14 5.52 -11.77 25.50
N SER A 15 6.18 -12.83 25.96
CA SER A 15 7.11 -13.62 25.14
C SER A 15 6.37 -14.39 24.04
N ASP A 16 7.10 -14.81 23.00
CA ASP A 16 6.56 -15.66 21.92
C ASP A 16 5.86 -16.92 22.46
N GLY A 17 6.50 -17.63 23.40
CA GLY A 17 5.94 -18.86 23.98
C GLY A 17 4.63 -18.64 24.73
N GLU A 18 4.55 -17.58 25.56
CA GLU A 18 3.32 -17.23 26.27
C GLU A 18 2.24 -16.75 25.29
N PHE A 19 2.62 -15.97 24.28
CA PHE A 19 1.70 -15.48 23.27
C PHE A 19 1.04 -16.61 22.47
N ARG A 20 1.83 -17.58 21.99
CA ARG A 20 1.32 -18.76 21.29
C ARG A 20 0.42 -19.61 22.18
N LYS A 21 0.79 -19.77 23.45
CA LYS A 21 -0.01 -20.50 24.43
C LYS A 21 -1.38 -19.86 24.62
N ARG A 22 -1.47 -18.53 24.70
CA ARG A 22 -2.76 -17.81 24.84
C ARG A 22 -3.65 -17.93 23.60
N LEU A 23 -3.06 -17.88 22.41
CA LEU A 23 -3.80 -18.00 21.15
C LEU A 23 -4.24 -19.43 20.82
N HIS A 24 -3.60 -20.45 21.40
CA HIS A 24 -3.82 -21.87 21.07
C HIS A 24 -3.70 -22.16 19.56
N VAL A 25 -2.69 -21.58 18.92
CA VAL A 25 -2.43 -21.75 17.48
C VAL A 25 -1.21 -22.64 17.26
N SER A 26 -1.26 -23.43 16.19
CA SER A 26 -0.08 -24.15 15.68
C SER A 26 0.98 -23.18 15.14
N ASP A 27 2.22 -23.64 15.03
CA ASP A 27 3.31 -22.84 14.45
C ASP A 27 3.01 -22.37 13.03
N ARG A 28 2.38 -23.23 12.22
CA ARG A 28 1.96 -22.88 10.86
C ARG A 28 0.92 -21.76 10.86
N GLN A 29 -0.05 -21.81 11.77
CA GLN A 29 -1.05 -20.74 11.89
C GLN A 29 -0.43 -19.45 12.39
N PHE A 30 0.47 -19.53 13.37
CA PHE A 30 1.20 -18.40 13.91
C PHE A 30 2.05 -17.69 12.84
N ALA A 31 2.86 -18.46 12.10
CA ALA A 31 3.64 -17.94 10.97
C ALA A 31 2.76 -17.27 9.91
N ARG A 32 1.58 -17.84 9.64
CA ARG A 32 0.59 -17.25 8.73
C ARG A 32 0.00 -15.94 9.26
N MET A 33 -0.27 -15.84 10.57
CA MET A 33 -0.77 -14.61 11.19
C MET A 33 0.29 -13.51 11.12
N MET A 34 1.55 -13.83 11.38
CA MET A 34 2.68 -12.91 11.21
C MET A 34 2.82 -12.43 9.76
N SER A 35 2.82 -13.35 8.79
CA SER A 35 3.01 -13.00 7.37
C SER A 35 1.87 -12.18 6.79
N LYS A 36 0.63 -12.41 7.26
CA LYS A 36 -0.53 -11.60 6.89
C LYS A 36 -0.57 -10.22 7.57
N GLY A 37 0.22 -10.02 8.63
CA GLY A 37 0.14 -8.83 9.47
C GLY A 37 -1.09 -8.80 10.39
N ASP A 38 -1.65 -9.97 10.69
CA ASP A 38 -2.73 -10.10 11.68
C ASP A 38 -2.23 -9.74 13.09
N ILE A 39 -0.95 -10.01 13.34
CA ILE A 39 -0.21 -9.72 14.56
C ILE A 39 1.15 -9.10 14.21
N PHE A 40 1.83 -8.53 15.20
CA PHE A 40 3.17 -7.97 15.04
C PHE A 40 3.95 -8.10 16.35
N SER A 41 5.28 -8.13 16.22
CA SER A 41 6.19 -8.20 17.35
C SER A 41 6.88 -6.87 17.60
N ILE A 42 7.38 -6.71 18.83
CA ILE A 42 8.25 -5.64 19.28
C ILE A 42 9.55 -6.27 19.77
N GLU A 43 10.67 -5.73 19.31
CA GLU A 43 11.98 -6.13 19.84
C GLU A 43 12.28 -5.38 21.14
N VAL A 44 12.65 -6.15 22.17
CA VAL A 44 13.09 -5.66 23.48
C VAL A 44 14.37 -6.38 23.85
N ASP A 45 15.50 -5.65 23.87
CA ASP A 45 16.82 -6.18 24.23
C ASP A 45 17.18 -7.48 23.47
N GLY A 46 16.95 -7.51 22.14
CA GLY A 46 17.20 -8.66 21.27
C GLY A 46 16.14 -9.78 21.34
N MET A 47 15.15 -9.66 22.23
CA MET A 47 14.04 -10.61 22.35
C MET A 47 12.82 -10.16 21.55
N THR A 48 12.18 -11.12 20.88
CA THR A 48 10.90 -10.89 20.20
C THR A 48 9.75 -11.01 21.21
N CYS A 49 9.04 -9.92 21.43
CA CYS A 49 7.87 -9.84 22.31
C CYS A 49 6.62 -9.44 21.53
N PHE A 50 5.45 -9.72 22.09
CA PHE A 50 4.16 -9.45 21.47
C PHE A 50 3.26 -8.62 22.41
N PRO A 51 2.52 -7.63 21.89
CA PRO A 51 1.49 -6.96 22.68
C PRO A 51 0.43 -7.95 23.18
N ALA A 52 0.22 -7.99 24.50
CA ALA A 52 -0.66 -8.97 25.15
C ALA A 52 -2.11 -8.87 24.65
N PHE A 53 -2.57 -7.68 24.31
CA PHE A 53 -3.93 -7.46 23.78
C PHE A 53 -4.18 -8.16 22.44
N LEU A 54 -3.15 -8.51 21.67
CA LEU A 54 -3.31 -9.29 20.43
C LEU A 54 -3.75 -10.75 20.71
N ALA A 55 -3.70 -11.19 21.97
CA ALA A 55 -4.17 -12.50 22.42
C ALA A 55 -5.26 -12.40 23.51
N ALA A 56 -5.83 -11.21 23.72
CA ALA A 56 -6.87 -10.96 24.73
C ALA A 56 -8.23 -11.53 24.27
N ARG A 57 -8.82 -12.44 25.06
CA ARG A 57 -10.06 -13.16 24.71
C ARG A 57 -11.31 -12.30 24.82
N GLU A 58 -11.23 -11.23 25.60
CA GLU A 58 -12.27 -10.22 25.79
C GLU A 58 -12.41 -9.25 24.61
N LEU A 59 -11.48 -9.29 23.64
CA LEU A 59 -11.52 -8.48 22.44
C LEU A 59 -12.06 -9.28 21.25
N ASP A 60 -12.71 -8.60 20.31
CA ASP A 60 -12.97 -9.16 18.99
C ASP A 60 -11.66 -9.23 18.19
N LEU A 61 -10.95 -10.35 18.34
CA LEU A 61 -9.67 -10.59 17.67
C LEU A 61 -9.79 -10.56 16.14
N LYS A 62 -10.95 -10.89 15.58
CA LYS A 62 -11.16 -10.82 14.13
C LYS A 62 -11.15 -9.36 13.65
N ARG A 63 -11.85 -8.48 14.36
CA ARG A 63 -11.83 -7.03 14.11
C ARG A 63 -10.44 -6.45 14.35
N LEU A 64 -9.78 -6.82 15.46
CA LEU A 64 -8.42 -6.38 15.79
C LEU A 64 -7.41 -6.77 14.71
N HIS A 65 -7.35 -8.04 14.31
CA HIS A 65 -6.47 -8.49 13.23
C HIS A 65 -6.74 -7.72 11.93
N SER A 66 -8.00 -7.39 11.64
CA SER A 66 -8.31 -6.55 10.48
C SER A 66 -7.75 -5.14 10.59
N ILE A 67 -7.66 -4.56 11.79
CA ILE A 67 -7.00 -3.26 12.00
C ILE A 67 -5.47 -3.43 11.93
N CYS A 68 -4.90 -4.48 12.53
CA CYS A 68 -3.47 -4.76 12.44
C CYS A 68 -3.00 -4.88 10.98
N ARG A 69 -3.78 -5.59 10.14
CA ARG A 69 -3.55 -5.64 8.70
C ARG A 69 -3.58 -4.26 8.05
N LEU A 70 -4.49 -3.38 8.49
CA LEU A 70 -4.54 -2.00 8.03
C LEU A 70 -3.26 -1.23 8.32
N LEU A 71 -2.71 -1.42 9.51
CA LEU A 71 -1.55 -0.68 10.02
C LEU A 71 -0.20 -1.26 9.58
N VAL A 72 -0.16 -2.31 8.76
CA VAL A 72 1.09 -2.93 8.27
C VAL A 72 2.11 -1.94 7.69
N PRO A 73 1.72 -0.90 6.94
CA PRO A 73 2.70 0.08 6.46
C PRO A 73 3.48 0.78 7.59
N ALA A 74 2.87 0.97 8.77
CA ALA A 74 3.53 1.59 9.91
C ALA A 74 4.55 0.65 10.58
N PRO A 75 5.66 1.16 11.14
CA PRO A 75 6.56 0.39 11.97
C PRO A 75 5.84 -0.23 13.19
N PRO A 76 6.23 -1.42 13.66
CA PRO A 76 5.54 -2.12 14.76
C PRO A 76 5.33 -1.29 16.02
N THR A 77 6.31 -0.44 16.38
CA THR A 77 6.23 0.45 17.54
C THR A 77 5.15 1.53 17.38
N CYS A 78 4.97 2.02 16.16
CA CYS A 78 3.92 2.99 15.83
C CYS A 78 2.55 2.32 15.84
N ARG A 79 2.44 1.07 15.38
CA ARG A 79 1.19 0.27 15.51
C ARG A 79 0.79 0.07 16.97
N LEU A 80 1.76 -0.28 17.83
CA LEU A 80 1.54 -0.40 19.27
C LEU A 80 1.04 0.93 19.86
N GLY A 81 1.74 2.04 19.59
CA GLY A 81 1.33 3.36 20.05
C GLY A 81 -0.07 3.72 19.58
N TYR A 82 -0.39 3.50 18.31
CA TYR A 82 -1.71 3.77 17.74
C TYR A 82 -2.81 2.99 18.45
N LEU A 83 -2.64 1.67 18.60
CA LEU A 83 -3.64 0.77 19.18
C LEU A 83 -3.85 0.99 20.68
N SER A 84 -2.80 1.35 21.42
CA SER A 84 -2.83 1.50 22.87
C SER A 84 -3.17 2.92 23.35
N SER A 85 -3.16 3.92 22.48
CA SER A 85 -3.46 5.31 22.85
C SER A 85 -4.89 5.72 22.51
N ARG A 86 -5.39 6.73 23.23
CA ARG A 86 -6.64 7.41 22.86
C ARG A 86 -6.45 8.20 21.59
N GLN A 87 -7.41 8.08 20.68
CA GLN A 87 -7.34 8.67 19.35
C GLN A 87 -8.42 9.75 19.22
N VAL A 88 -7.99 11.00 19.08
CA VAL A 88 -8.90 12.16 18.98
C VAL A 88 -9.84 12.01 17.78
N ASN A 89 -9.34 11.49 16.66
CA ASN A 89 -10.07 11.31 15.40
C ASN A 89 -11.17 10.22 15.43
N ILE A 90 -11.28 9.43 16.50
CA ILE A 90 -12.38 8.49 16.74
C ILE A 90 -13.20 8.85 17.98
N GLY A 91 -13.19 10.12 18.40
CA GLY A 91 -13.95 10.60 19.55
C GLY A 91 -13.25 10.43 20.89
N GLY A 92 -11.91 10.33 20.89
CA GLY A 92 -11.11 10.29 22.11
C GLY A 92 -11.06 8.94 22.83
N ILE A 93 -11.63 7.89 22.23
CA ILE A 93 -11.49 6.51 22.71
C ILE A 93 -10.26 5.83 22.11
N SER A 94 -9.82 4.73 22.70
CA SER A 94 -8.77 3.89 22.13
C SER A 94 -9.30 3.03 20.97
N PRO A 95 -8.45 2.64 20.01
CA PRO A 95 -8.82 1.67 18.99
C PRO A 95 -9.35 0.35 19.54
N LEU A 96 -8.84 -0.12 20.69
CA LEU A 96 -9.31 -1.35 21.34
C LEU A 96 -10.76 -1.22 21.86
N GLU A 97 -11.13 -0.06 22.43
CA GLU A 97 -12.51 0.22 22.83
C GLU A 97 -13.45 0.32 21.62
N ALA A 98 -12.98 0.96 20.54
CA ALA A 98 -13.75 1.12 19.30
C ALA A 98 -14.07 -0.22 18.60
N LEU A 99 -13.38 -1.32 18.95
CA LEU A 99 -13.70 -2.65 18.40
C LEU A 99 -15.07 -3.17 18.82
N ARG A 100 -15.64 -2.68 19.93
CA ARG A 100 -16.88 -3.21 20.53
C ARG A 100 -18.13 -2.77 19.79
N ASP A 101 -18.12 -1.54 19.26
CA ASP A 101 -19.26 -0.96 18.54
C ASP A 101 -19.01 -0.96 17.03
N GLU A 102 -20.03 -1.32 16.25
CA GLU A 102 -19.92 -1.42 14.80
C GLU A 102 -19.70 -0.06 14.13
N ARG A 103 -20.35 1.01 14.61
CA ARG A 103 -20.19 2.36 14.05
C ARG A 103 -18.78 2.88 14.31
N GLN A 104 -18.28 2.72 15.54
CA GLN A 104 -16.92 3.10 15.91
C GLN A 104 -15.88 2.24 15.20
N TYR A 105 -16.12 0.94 15.04
CA TYR A 105 -15.23 0.06 14.29
C TYR A 105 -15.10 0.50 12.83
N ARG A 106 -16.20 0.87 12.16
CA ARG A 106 -16.14 1.42 10.79
C ARG A 106 -15.35 2.72 10.72
N LEU A 107 -15.53 3.61 11.70
CA LEU A 107 -14.76 4.85 11.77
C LEU A 107 -13.27 4.55 12.00
N LEU A 108 -12.94 3.67 12.93
CA LEU A 108 -11.58 3.20 13.19
C LEU A 108 -10.93 2.62 11.94
N ARG A 109 -11.62 1.80 11.15
CA ARG A 109 -11.08 1.29 9.89
C ARG A 109 -10.67 2.40 8.93
N ARG A 110 -11.49 3.45 8.80
CA ARG A 110 -11.16 4.61 7.94
C ARG A 110 -9.96 5.37 8.48
N MET A 111 -9.92 5.63 9.79
CA MET A 111 -8.81 6.35 10.42
C MET A 111 -7.51 5.54 10.39
N ALA A 112 -7.57 4.23 10.58
CA ALA A 112 -6.41 3.35 10.48
C ALA A 112 -5.88 3.28 9.03
N ALA A 113 -6.76 3.32 8.03
CA ALA A 113 -6.35 3.40 6.63
C ALA A 113 -5.68 4.74 6.29
N ALA A 114 -6.21 5.86 6.82
CA ALA A 114 -5.59 7.17 6.67
C ALA A 114 -4.21 7.21 7.36
N TYR A 115 -4.12 6.76 8.61
CA TYR A 115 -2.86 6.65 9.34
C TYR A 115 -1.84 5.79 8.59
N ALA A 116 -2.27 4.66 8.03
CA ALA A 116 -1.38 3.79 7.27
C ALA A 116 -0.82 4.45 5.98
N ALA A 117 -1.54 5.40 5.39
CA ALA A 117 -1.08 6.13 4.20
C ALA A 117 0.13 7.03 4.50
N GLU A 118 0.22 7.59 5.71
CA GLU A 118 1.35 8.44 6.16
C GLU A 118 2.68 7.68 6.19
N TRP A 119 2.64 6.34 6.25
CA TRP A 119 3.84 5.50 6.35
C TRP A 119 4.37 5.02 5.01
N SER A 120 3.84 5.50 3.89
CA SER A 120 4.27 5.08 2.57
C SER A 120 4.01 6.16 1.52
N ARG A 121 5.01 6.41 0.69
CA ARG A 121 4.90 7.30 -0.47
C ARG A 121 5.01 6.50 -1.75
N THR A 122 4.24 6.90 -2.76
CA THR A 122 4.42 6.46 -4.14
C THR A 122 5.06 7.60 -4.91
N SER A 123 6.17 7.34 -5.59
CA SER A 123 6.75 8.26 -6.56
C SER A 123 6.48 7.77 -7.97
N VAL A 124 6.18 8.71 -8.85
CA VAL A 124 6.03 8.52 -10.30
C VAL A 124 7.01 9.47 -10.96
N THR A 125 8.04 8.93 -11.59
CA THR A 125 9.06 9.71 -12.30
C THR A 125 8.92 9.46 -13.79
N ILE A 126 8.79 10.51 -14.59
CA ILE A 126 8.63 10.47 -16.05
C ILE A 126 9.89 11.06 -16.69
N TYR A 127 10.48 10.32 -17.62
CA TYR A 127 11.60 10.75 -18.45
C TYR A 127 11.21 10.69 -19.92
N VAL A 128 11.54 11.72 -20.70
CA VAL A 128 11.55 11.60 -22.16
C VAL A 128 12.62 10.60 -22.60
N GLY A 129 12.30 9.78 -23.59
CA GLY A 129 13.18 8.75 -24.13
C GLY A 129 12.94 7.35 -23.57
N ARG A 130 13.78 6.40 -24.00
CA ARG A 130 13.72 4.99 -23.59
C ARG A 130 14.78 4.71 -22.55
N HIS A 131 14.35 4.24 -21.38
CA HIS A 131 15.22 3.97 -20.25
C HIS A 131 14.92 2.58 -19.70
N GLN A 132 15.95 1.75 -19.51
CA GLN A 132 15.74 0.44 -18.88
C GLN A 132 15.67 0.58 -17.35
N ASN A 133 16.46 1.49 -16.80
CA ASN A 133 16.54 1.83 -15.37
C ASN A 133 16.39 3.34 -15.20
N GLU A 134 16.06 3.79 -13.99
CA GLU A 134 15.97 5.21 -13.68
C GLU A 134 17.33 5.89 -13.91
N PRO A 135 17.41 6.90 -14.82
CA PRO A 135 18.67 7.59 -15.12
C PRO A 135 19.18 8.38 -13.91
N SER A 136 20.50 8.38 -13.70
CA SER A 136 21.14 9.14 -12.61
C SER A 136 21.63 10.53 -13.01
N ASP A 137 21.75 10.79 -14.32
CA ASP A 137 22.40 11.98 -14.91
C ASP A 137 21.45 12.82 -15.76
N THR A 138 20.17 12.44 -15.82
CA THR A 138 19.14 13.10 -16.61
C THR A 138 18.08 13.67 -15.67
N GLU A 139 17.69 14.92 -15.88
CA GLU A 139 16.56 15.49 -15.12
C GLU A 139 15.23 14.88 -15.58
N PRO A 140 14.34 14.52 -14.64
CA PRO A 140 13.02 14.01 -14.98
C PRO A 140 12.15 15.12 -15.58
N THR A 141 11.32 14.74 -16.55
CA THR A 141 10.27 15.61 -17.09
C THR A 141 9.21 15.92 -16.05
N LEU A 142 8.95 14.96 -15.15
CA LEU A 142 8.06 15.10 -14.02
C LEU A 142 8.45 14.09 -12.94
N THR A 143 8.41 14.54 -11.69
CA THR A 143 8.37 13.73 -10.48
C THR A 143 7.11 14.09 -9.72
N ALA A 144 6.22 13.13 -9.52
CA ALA A 144 5.03 13.27 -8.70
C ALA A 144 5.09 12.30 -7.51
N ILE A 145 4.71 12.77 -6.33
CA ILE A 145 4.73 11.99 -5.10
C ILE A 145 3.40 12.17 -4.36
N ASP A 146 2.88 11.05 -3.84
CA ASP A 146 1.70 11.03 -2.99
C ASP A 146 1.87 10.09 -1.80
N GLU A 147 1.32 10.48 -0.65
CA GLU A 147 1.25 9.65 0.56
C GLU A 147 0.01 8.77 0.48
N VAL A 148 0.22 7.48 0.28
CA VAL A 148 -0.86 6.55 -0.01
C VAL A 148 -0.49 5.16 0.45
N ASP A 149 -1.48 4.49 1.05
CA ASP A 149 -1.38 3.13 1.52
C ASP A 149 -0.91 2.21 0.37
N PRO A 150 0.23 1.50 0.52
CA PRO A 150 0.85 0.75 -0.57
C PRO A 150 0.03 -0.47 -1.01
N ARG A 151 -1.01 -0.82 -0.25
CA ARG A 151 -1.94 -1.91 -0.56
C ARG A 151 -3.03 -1.48 -1.52
N VAL A 152 -3.19 -0.17 -1.73
CA VAL A 152 -3.98 0.37 -2.84
C VAL A 152 -3.29 -0.04 -4.15
N ASN A 153 -4.09 -0.41 -5.15
CA ASN A 153 -3.58 -0.78 -6.48
C ASN A 153 -2.63 0.30 -7.03
N ILE A 154 -1.54 -0.16 -7.65
CA ILE A 154 -0.46 0.70 -8.16
C ILE A 154 -0.96 1.77 -9.14
N TRP A 155 -1.88 1.44 -10.04
CA TRP A 155 -2.44 2.40 -11.01
C TRP A 155 -3.30 3.46 -10.33
N LYS A 156 -4.06 3.08 -9.30
CA LYS A 156 -4.80 4.05 -8.50
C LYS A 156 -3.85 4.99 -7.75
N ARG A 157 -2.74 4.48 -7.20
CA ARG A 157 -1.71 5.30 -6.54
C ARG A 157 -1.00 6.24 -7.52
N MET A 158 -0.62 5.72 -8.69
CA MET A 158 -0.02 6.50 -9.77
C MET A 158 -0.93 7.64 -10.23
N VAL A 159 -2.21 7.36 -10.49
CA VAL A 159 -3.19 8.39 -10.87
C VAL A 159 -3.33 9.45 -9.76
N GLY A 160 -3.38 9.02 -8.49
CA GLY A 160 -3.40 9.93 -7.34
C GLY A 160 -2.20 10.88 -7.34
N ALA A 161 -0.99 10.34 -7.48
CA ALA A 161 0.24 11.12 -7.56
C ALA A 161 0.23 12.15 -8.71
N LEU A 162 -0.16 11.72 -9.91
CA LEU A 162 -0.16 12.59 -11.10
C LEU A 162 -1.24 13.68 -11.09
N GLN A 163 -2.38 13.48 -10.41
CA GLN A 163 -3.52 14.41 -10.45
C GLN A 163 -3.71 15.25 -9.19
N SER A 164 -3.35 14.70 -8.03
CA SER A 164 -3.76 15.22 -6.73
C SER A 164 -2.66 15.13 -5.68
N GLY A 165 -1.45 14.68 -6.08
CA GLY A 165 -0.36 14.39 -5.16
C GLY A 165 0.17 15.64 -4.46
N GLY A 166 0.64 15.45 -3.23
CA GLY A 166 1.20 16.52 -2.41
C GLY A 166 2.43 17.20 -3.02
N TYR A 167 3.15 16.53 -3.94
CA TYR A 167 4.33 17.09 -4.62
C TYR A 167 4.34 16.74 -6.10
N ILE A 168 4.48 17.75 -6.96
CA ILE A 168 4.68 17.62 -8.40
C ILE A 168 5.77 18.62 -8.81
N TYR A 169 6.83 18.15 -9.46
CA TYR A 169 7.94 18.98 -9.92
C TYR A 169 8.68 18.37 -11.12
N PRO A 170 9.16 19.15 -12.12
CA PRO A 170 8.83 20.57 -12.30
C PRO A 170 7.33 20.76 -12.56
N CYS A 171 6.80 21.96 -12.28
CA CYS A 171 5.45 22.31 -12.71
C CYS A 171 5.43 22.48 -14.23
N GLY A 172 4.32 22.12 -14.88
CA GLY A 172 4.15 22.26 -16.33
C GLY A 172 4.26 23.71 -16.83
N PRO A 173 4.17 23.93 -18.16
CA PRO A 173 3.73 22.96 -19.17
C PRO A 173 4.77 21.89 -19.48
N TYR A 174 4.30 20.67 -19.76
CA TYR A 174 5.15 19.53 -20.10
C TYR A 174 5.33 19.41 -21.62
N PRO A 175 6.48 18.88 -22.08
CA PRO A 175 6.75 18.75 -23.50
C PRO A 175 5.85 17.69 -24.16
N ARG A 176 5.70 17.82 -25.48
CA ARG A 176 5.30 16.70 -26.33
C ARG A 176 6.54 15.87 -26.62
N ALA A 177 6.42 14.56 -26.56
CA ALA A 177 7.52 13.66 -26.86
C ALA A 177 6.99 12.39 -27.53
N PRO A 178 7.70 11.86 -28.55
CA PRO A 178 7.29 10.63 -29.21
C PRO A 178 7.53 9.39 -28.34
N VAL A 179 8.37 9.50 -27.30
CA VAL A 179 8.73 8.38 -26.43
C VAL A 179 8.98 8.89 -25.01
N ALA A 180 8.50 8.15 -24.01
CA ALA A 180 8.84 8.36 -22.62
C ALA A 180 8.90 7.04 -21.85
N THR A 181 9.63 7.07 -20.74
CA THR A 181 9.69 5.99 -19.76
C THR A 181 9.21 6.51 -18.42
N VAL A 182 8.35 5.75 -17.76
CA VAL A 182 7.81 6.07 -16.44
C VAL A 182 8.29 5.04 -15.43
N PHE A 183 8.83 5.49 -14.30
CA PHE A 183 9.20 4.65 -13.17
C PHE A 183 8.23 4.89 -12.02
N ILE A 184 7.72 3.80 -11.44
CA ILE A 184 6.85 3.83 -10.27
C ILE A 184 7.57 3.12 -9.13
N ALA A 185 7.79 3.84 -8.04
CA ALA A 185 8.45 3.32 -6.86
C ALA A 185 7.66 3.60 -5.59
N ARG A 186 7.80 2.71 -4.62
CA ARG A 186 7.28 2.86 -3.27
C ARG A 186 8.41 3.18 -2.31
N HIS A 187 8.21 4.22 -1.50
CA HIS A 187 9.11 4.66 -0.46
C HIS A 187 8.44 4.46 0.91
N PRO A 188 8.83 3.45 1.69
CA PRO A 188 8.36 3.34 3.06
C PRO A 188 8.86 4.54 3.88
N ALA A 189 8.06 5.03 4.83
CA ALA A 189 8.51 6.09 5.72
C ALA A 189 9.71 5.63 6.58
N GLY A 190 10.64 6.55 6.86
CA GLY A 190 11.89 6.28 7.58
C GLY A 190 13.09 6.15 6.65
N GLN A 191 14.00 5.22 6.96
CA GLN A 191 15.28 5.03 6.24
C GLN A 191 15.29 3.79 5.33
N ALA A 192 14.14 3.11 5.15
CA ALA A 192 14.08 1.97 4.25
C ALA A 192 14.27 2.43 2.79
N PRO A 193 15.01 1.68 1.97
CA PRO A 193 15.22 2.04 0.57
C PRO A 193 13.90 1.95 -0.22
N ALA A 194 13.84 2.75 -1.28
CA ALA A 194 12.76 2.67 -2.25
C ALA A 194 12.72 1.28 -2.91
N SER A 195 11.51 0.80 -3.19
CA SER A 195 11.29 -0.42 -3.97
C SER A 195 10.63 -0.07 -5.30
N SER A 196 11.26 -0.47 -6.41
CA SER A 196 10.64 -0.36 -7.75
C SER A 196 9.43 -1.29 -7.82
N GLU A 197 8.31 -0.78 -8.34
CA GLU A 197 7.06 -1.52 -8.46
C GLU A 197 6.65 -1.75 -9.91
N ALA A 198 6.86 -0.77 -10.80
CA ALA A 198 6.61 -0.93 -12.23
C ALA A 198 7.37 0.08 -13.09
N ARG A 199 7.49 -0.24 -14.38
CA ARG A 199 7.93 0.64 -15.46
C ARG A 199 6.87 0.69 -16.56
N ILE A 200 6.67 1.86 -17.17
CA ILE A 200 5.84 2.01 -18.37
C ILE A 200 6.68 2.61 -19.47
N ASP A 201 6.75 1.92 -20.61
CA ASP A 201 7.39 2.43 -21.82
C ASP A 201 6.27 2.95 -22.75
N VAL A 202 6.23 4.25 -22.99
CA VAL A 202 5.23 4.92 -23.83
C VAL A 202 5.85 5.32 -25.15
N SER A 203 5.14 5.08 -26.25
CA SER A 203 5.50 5.56 -27.59
C SER A 203 4.29 6.15 -28.29
N VAL A 204 4.48 7.25 -29.02
CA VAL A 204 3.46 7.95 -29.80
C VAL A 204 3.93 8.01 -31.24
N VAL A 205 3.17 7.37 -32.15
CA VAL A 205 3.46 7.32 -33.59
C VAL A 205 2.17 7.64 -34.33
N ASP A 206 2.22 8.61 -35.24
CA ASP A 206 1.08 9.05 -36.06
C ASP A 206 -0.20 9.34 -35.26
N GLY A 207 -0.05 10.02 -34.10
CA GLY A 207 -1.16 10.35 -33.20
C GLY A 207 -1.70 9.18 -32.39
N ILE A 208 -1.08 8.00 -32.48
CA ILE A 208 -1.46 6.80 -31.74
C ILE A 208 -0.42 6.51 -30.67
N ALA A 209 -0.83 6.54 -29.41
CA ALA A 209 0.01 6.13 -28.31
C ALA A 209 -0.15 4.64 -28.00
N ARG A 210 0.96 4.00 -27.63
CA ARG A 210 1.04 2.64 -27.09
C ARG A 210 1.84 2.63 -25.80
N ALA A 211 1.49 1.73 -24.89
CA ALA A 211 2.18 1.58 -23.62
C ALA A 211 2.46 0.10 -23.33
N VAL A 212 3.72 -0.19 -23.03
CA VAL A 212 4.16 -1.49 -22.52
C VAL A 212 4.46 -1.35 -21.03
N ILE A 213 3.87 -2.21 -20.21
CA ILE A 213 4.00 -2.20 -18.76
C ILE A 213 4.84 -3.38 -18.32
N ALA A 214 5.88 -3.11 -17.54
CA ALA A 214 6.66 -4.11 -16.82
C ALA A 214 6.40 -3.95 -15.31
N ILE A 215 5.74 -4.94 -14.69
CA ILE A 215 5.55 -4.98 -13.23
C ILE A 215 6.75 -5.69 -12.60
N HIS A 216 7.26 -5.16 -11.48
CA HIS A 216 8.33 -5.81 -10.73
C HIS A 216 7.92 -7.22 -10.30
N LYS A 217 8.70 -8.23 -10.70
CA LYS A 217 8.42 -9.67 -10.50
C LYS A 217 7.09 -10.15 -11.12
N GLY A 218 6.60 -9.46 -12.15
CA GLY A 218 5.40 -9.83 -12.89
C GLY A 218 5.66 -9.92 -14.41
N PRO A 219 4.69 -10.44 -15.18
CA PRO A 219 4.80 -10.44 -16.63
C PRO A 219 4.69 -9.02 -17.19
N THR A 220 5.36 -8.81 -18.31
CA THR A 220 5.16 -7.62 -19.14
C THR A 220 3.87 -7.78 -19.95
N TYR A 221 3.12 -6.69 -20.12
CA TYR A 221 1.92 -6.68 -20.95
C TYR A 221 1.75 -5.32 -21.64
N GLU A 222 0.97 -5.31 -22.71
CA GLU A 222 0.65 -4.10 -23.48
C GLU A 222 -0.78 -3.64 -23.18
N LEU A 223 -1.00 -2.33 -23.14
CA LEU A 223 -2.34 -1.75 -23.06
C LEU A 223 -2.90 -1.45 -24.45
N ASP A 224 -4.23 -1.40 -24.54
CA ASP A 224 -4.91 -0.91 -25.74
C ASP A 224 -4.38 0.48 -26.13
N SER A 225 -4.14 0.66 -27.43
CA SER A 225 -3.66 1.93 -27.97
C SER A 225 -4.67 3.06 -27.79
N ILE A 226 -4.17 4.28 -27.63
CA ILE A 226 -4.99 5.46 -27.36
C ILE A 226 -4.73 6.53 -28.43
N GLN A 227 -5.79 7.16 -28.94
CA GLN A 227 -5.68 8.33 -29.81
C GLN A 227 -5.26 9.56 -29.01
N VAL A 228 -4.23 10.26 -29.48
CA VAL A 228 -3.60 11.42 -28.85
C VAL A 228 -3.85 12.66 -29.69
N ALA A 229 -4.33 13.72 -29.04
CA ALA A 229 -4.52 15.00 -29.72
C ALA A 229 -3.17 15.69 -29.96
N ASN A 230 -3.07 16.52 -31.00
CA ASN A 230 -1.81 17.15 -31.37
C ASN A 230 -1.21 18.03 -30.27
N GLU A 231 -2.06 18.59 -29.40
CA GLU A 231 -1.71 19.48 -28.29
C GLU A 231 -1.34 18.77 -26.99
N GLU A 232 -1.59 17.47 -26.88
CA GLU A 232 -1.49 16.70 -25.63
C GLU A 232 -0.03 16.46 -25.22
N SER A 233 0.31 16.72 -23.95
CA SER A 233 1.67 16.52 -23.45
C SER A 233 1.94 15.05 -23.17
N ILE A 234 3.21 14.66 -23.10
CA ILE A 234 3.57 13.26 -22.78
C ILE A 234 3.08 12.85 -21.39
N VAL A 235 2.97 13.79 -20.45
CA VAL A 235 2.44 13.55 -19.10
C VAL A 235 0.94 13.24 -19.14
N ASP A 236 0.17 13.95 -19.98
CA ASP A 236 -1.27 13.69 -20.15
C ASP A 236 -1.52 12.31 -20.77
N VAL A 237 -0.72 11.93 -21.76
CA VAL A 237 -0.75 10.58 -22.36
C VAL A 237 -0.46 9.50 -21.32
N VAL A 238 0.58 9.70 -20.50
CA VAL A 238 0.93 8.78 -19.39
C VAL A 238 -0.23 8.65 -18.39
N LEU A 239 -0.87 9.76 -18.01
CA LEU A 239 -2.01 9.75 -17.11
C LEU A 239 -3.19 8.94 -17.68
N ARG A 240 -3.47 9.06 -18.99
CA ARG A 240 -4.52 8.28 -19.65
C ARG A 240 -4.23 6.78 -19.63
N PHE A 241 -2.99 6.36 -19.83
CA PHE A 241 -2.60 4.96 -19.67
C PHE A 241 -2.74 4.47 -18.22
N ALA A 242 -2.36 5.28 -17.24
CA ALA A 242 -2.57 4.93 -15.83
C ALA A 242 -4.06 4.72 -15.50
N VAL A 243 -4.94 5.56 -16.05
CA VAL A 243 -6.41 5.39 -15.92
C VAL A 243 -6.90 4.15 -16.65
N ALA A 244 -6.36 3.83 -17.83
CA ALA A 244 -6.70 2.63 -18.58
C ALA A 244 -6.29 1.34 -17.85
N ALA A 245 -5.05 1.27 -17.34
CA ALA A 245 -4.53 0.15 -16.54
C ALA A 245 -5.37 -0.09 -15.28
N ARG A 246 -5.81 0.99 -14.61
CA ARG A 246 -6.72 0.89 -13.47
C ARG A 246 -8.05 0.22 -13.83
N LYS A 247 -8.60 0.52 -15.01
CA LYS A 247 -9.88 -0.04 -15.49
C LYS A 247 -9.74 -1.50 -15.91
N SER A 248 -8.64 -1.88 -16.58
CA SER A 248 -8.42 -3.26 -17.03
C SER A 248 -8.28 -4.24 -15.87
N GLU A 249 -7.54 -3.88 -14.82
CA GLU A 249 -7.44 -4.72 -13.62
C GLU A 249 -8.78 -4.86 -12.87
N SER A 250 -9.59 -3.81 -12.87
CA SER A 250 -10.92 -3.87 -12.23
C SER A 250 -11.82 -4.89 -12.94
N LYS A 251 -11.80 -4.94 -14.28
CA LYS A 251 -12.56 -5.92 -15.07
C LYS A 251 -12.07 -7.36 -14.83
N SER A 252 -10.75 -7.58 -14.80
CA SER A 252 -10.16 -8.90 -14.54
C SER A 252 -10.62 -9.49 -13.18
N ARG A 253 -10.66 -8.67 -12.12
CA ARG A 253 -11.13 -9.09 -10.79
C ARG A 253 -12.63 -9.41 -10.72
N TYR A 254 -13.45 -8.82 -11.60
CA TYR A 254 -14.87 -9.16 -11.69
C TYR A 254 -15.11 -10.44 -12.52
N SER A 255 -14.33 -10.67 -13.58
CA SER A 255 -14.44 -11.92 -14.36
C SER A 255 -14.12 -13.17 -13.53
N PHE A 256 -13.07 -13.11 -12.69
CA PHE A 256 -12.68 -14.25 -11.85
C PHE A 256 -13.67 -14.58 -10.71
N ARG A 257 -14.59 -13.67 -10.38
CA ARG A 257 -15.65 -13.91 -9.38
C ARG A 257 -16.96 -14.41 -10.00
N GLY A 258 -17.17 -14.22 -11.30
CA GLY A 258 -18.35 -14.72 -12.02
C GLY A 258 -18.29 -16.22 -12.31
N ASP A 259 -17.09 -16.76 -12.54
CA ASP A 259 -16.92 -18.16 -12.94
C ASP A 259 -17.02 -19.15 -11.77
N ALA A 260 -17.07 -18.68 -10.52
CA ALA A 260 -17.22 -19.52 -9.33
C ALA A 260 -18.69 -19.89 -9.00
N TRP A 261 -19.67 -19.49 -9.83
CA TRP A 261 -21.10 -19.74 -9.59
C TRP A 261 -21.80 -20.56 -10.69
N ALA A 262 -21.08 -21.02 -11.71
CA ALA A 262 -21.65 -21.78 -12.84
C ALA A 262 -21.37 -23.30 -12.79
N GLY A 263 -21.20 -23.87 -11.58
CA GLY A 263 -20.79 -25.26 -11.40
C GLY A 263 -21.51 -26.01 -10.30
N GLU A 264 -22.78 -25.69 -10.01
CA GLU A 264 -23.60 -26.49 -9.10
C GLU A 264 -25.07 -26.30 -9.47
N HIS A 265 -25.55 -26.95 -10.53
CA HIS A 265 -26.94 -27.43 -10.70
C HIS A 265 -27.02 -28.27 -11.98
N GLY A 266 -26.81 -29.57 -11.80
CA GLY A 266 -27.01 -30.61 -12.80
C GLY A 266 -27.07 -31.95 -12.10
N ARG A 267 -28.22 -32.24 -11.48
CA ARG A 267 -28.69 -33.60 -11.23
C ARG A 267 -29.97 -33.79 -12.02
#